data_AF-A0A6G3XZI1-F1
#
_entry.id   AF-A0A6G3XZI1-F1
#
_cell.length_a   1.000
_cell.length_b   1.000
_cell.length_c   1.000
_cell.angle_alpha   90.00
_cell.angle_beta   90.00
_cell.angle_gamma   90.00
#
_symmetry.space_group_name_H-M   'P 1'
#
loop_
_entity.id
_entity.type
_entity.pdbx_description
1 polymer ?
#
loop_
_entity_poly.entity_id
_entity_poly.type
_entity_poly.pdbx_seq_one_letter_code
_entity_poly.pdbx_strand_id
1 'polypeptide(L)' 'PNFVQNAILGPLEDKRVAALNRIETAIGRAAEKPEGLEAFAACQLNAGGGAGAGEAAGGEAGAGAEAGAGAEAGGEAGA' A
#
# COMPACT_ATOMS: atom_id res chain seq x y z
N PRO A 1 -18.71 -12.55 9.47
CA PRO A 1 -19.02 -13.00 8.09
C PRO A 1 -18.40 -12.00 7.10
N ASN A 2 -18.02 -12.41 5.88
CA ASN A 2 -17.32 -11.58 4.86
C ASN A 2 -15.81 -11.31 5.05
N PHE A 3 -15.06 -12.17 5.76
CA PHE A 3 -13.61 -12.00 5.88
C PHE A 3 -12.88 -11.94 4.52
N VAL A 4 -13.22 -12.84 3.59
CA VAL A 4 -12.57 -12.89 2.26
C VAL A 4 -12.80 -11.60 1.48
N GLN A 5 -14.04 -11.10 1.42
CA GLN A 5 -14.33 -9.82 0.76
C GLN A 5 -13.59 -8.66 1.41
N ASN A 6 -13.65 -8.55 2.74
CA ASN A 6 -13.19 -7.34 3.44
C ASN A 6 -11.68 -7.31 3.69
N ALA A 7 -11.06 -8.46 3.96
CA ALA A 7 -9.66 -8.55 4.36
C ALA A 7 -8.73 -9.04 3.24
N ILE A 8 -9.29 -9.69 2.20
CA ILE A 8 -8.49 -10.24 1.10
C ILE A 8 -8.80 -9.51 -0.21
N LEU A 9 -10.02 -9.64 -0.75
CA LEU A 9 -10.33 -9.08 -2.06
C LEU A 9 -10.35 -7.56 -2.07
N GLY A 10 -10.90 -6.91 -1.04
CA GLY A 10 -10.90 -5.45 -0.90
C GLY A 10 -9.48 -4.86 -0.91
N PRO A 11 -8.58 -5.25 0.01
CA PRO A 11 -7.21 -4.74 0.01
C PRO A 11 -6.41 -5.08 -1.26
N LEU A 12 -6.72 -6.17 -1.94
CA LEU A 12 -6.09 -6.51 -3.23
C LEU A 12 -6.59 -5.62 -4.37
N GLU A 13 -7.90 -5.33 -4.40
CA GLU A 13 -8.50 -4.40 -5.35
C GLU A 13 -7.91 -3.00 -5.17
N ASP A 14 -7.82 -2.49 -3.94
CA ASP A 14 -7.23 -1.17 -3.65
C ASP A 14 -5.77 -1.07 -4.15
N LYS A 15 -4.97 -2.12 -3.94
CA LYS A 15 -3.59 -2.19 -4.45
C LYS A 15 -3.55 -2.16 -5.98
N ARG A 16 -4.48 -2.85 -6.66
CA ARG A 16 -4.57 -2.83 -8.12
C ARG A 16 -5.04 -1.49 -8.65
N VAL A 17 -6.04 -0.84 -8.03
CA VAL A 17 -6.43 0.54 -8.36
C VAL A 17 -5.21 1.46 -8.26
N ALA A 18 -4.44 1.38 -7.18
CA ALA A 18 -3.25 2.20 -7.01
C ALA A 18 -2.18 1.94 -8.10
N ALA A 19 -2.02 0.70 -8.56
CA ALA A 19 -1.11 0.38 -9.65
C ALA A 19 -1.62 0.89 -11.00
N LEU A 20 -2.91 0.72 -11.28
CA LEU A 20 -3.57 1.20 -12.49
C LEU A 20 -3.49 2.73 -12.60
N ASN A 21 -3.73 3.47 -11.52
CA ASN A 21 -3.56 4.93 -11.47
C ASN A 21 -2.12 5.36 -11.79
N ARG A 22 -1.11 4.60 -11.33
CA ARG A 22 0.29 4.86 -11.69
C ARG A 22 0.54 4.62 -13.17
N ILE A 23 -0.06 3.60 -13.77
CA ILE A 23 0.03 3.31 -15.22
C ILE A 23 -0.62 4.44 -16.02
N GLU A 24 -1.84 4.83 -15.68
CA GLU A 24 -2.51 5.94 -16.37
C GLU A 24 -1.69 7.23 -16.31
N THR A 25 -1.12 7.53 -15.13
CA THR A 25 -0.26 8.71 -14.93
C THR A 25 1.01 8.62 -15.77
N ALA A 26 1.64 7.43 -15.84
CA ALA A 26 2.85 7.23 -16.64
C ALA A 26 2.57 7.43 -18.13
N ILE A 27 1.46 6.90 -18.63
CA ILE A 27 1.05 7.08 -20.04
C ILE A 27 0.69 8.54 -20.30
N GLY A 28 -0.08 9.18 -19.41
CA GLY A 28 -0.50 10.59 -19.53
C GLY A 28 0.66 11.61 -19.56
N ARG A 29 1.87 11.21 -19.18
CA ARG A 29 3.08 12.05 -19.32
C ARG A 29 3.70 12.02 -20.73
N ALA A 30 3.41 10.99 -21.51
CA ALA A 30 4.02 10.75 -22.83
C ALA A 30 2.99 10.74 -23.97
N ALA A 31 1.72 10.48 -23.67
CA ALA A 31 0.61 10.35 -24.61
C ALA A 31 -0.71 10.75 -23.95
N GLU A 32 -1.82 10.60 -24.69
CA GLU A 32 -3.16 10.80 -24.13
C GLU A 32 -3.44 9.81 -23.00
N LYS A 33 -3.99 10.32 -21.90
CA LYS A 33 -4.23 9.53 -20.68
C LYS A 33 -5.38 8.54 -20.95
N PRO A 34 -5.18 7.23 -20.72
CA PRO A 34 -6.25 6.26 -20.84
C PRO A 34 -7.23 6.42 -19.67
N GLU A 35 -8.51 6.19 -19.93
CA GLU A 35 -9.59 6.27 -18.94
C GLU A 35 -10.18 4.87 -18.66
N GLY A 36 -10.68 4.67 -17.43
CA GLY A 36 -11.46 3.48 -17.06
C GLY A 36 -10.64 2.24 -16.78
N LEU A 37 -9.34 2.36 -16.49
CA LEU A 37 -8.51 1.22 -16.13
C LEU A 37 -8.94 0.60 -14.80
N GLU A 38 -9.59 1.35 -13.92
CA GLU A 38 -10.09 0.90 -12.62
C GLU A 38 -11.12 -0.23 -12.73
N ALA A 39 -11.80 -0.35 -13.88
CA ALA A 39 -12.70 -1.47 -14.17
C ALA A 39 -11.98 -2.84 -14.14
N PHE A 40 -10.65 -2.86 -14.26
CA PHE A 40 -9.82 -4.07 -14.19
C PHE A 40 -9.25 -4.36 -12.79
N ALA A 41 -9.56 -3.53 -11.79
CA ALA A 41 -8.99 -3.69 -10.45
C ALA A 41 -9.57 -4.89 -9.68
N ALA A 42 -10.83 -5.25 -9.95
CA ALA A 42 -11.53 -6.30 -9.24
C ALA A 42 -10.75 -7.63 -9.24
N CYS A 43 -10.63 -8.23 -8.07
CA CYS A 43 -9.97 -9.53 -7.86
C CYS A 43 -10.98 -10.61 -7.51
N GLN A 44 -10.72 -11.85 -7.92
CA GLN A 44 -11.55 -13.01 -7.63
C GLN A 44 -10.70 -14.14 -7.06
N LEU A 45 -11.31 -14.95 -6.19
CA LEU A 45 -10.67 -16.13 -5.65
C LEU A 45 -10.70 -17.25 -6.70
N ASN A 46 -9.54 -17.88 -6.92
CA ASN A 46 -9.51 -19.14 -7.66
C ASN A 46 -9.97 -20.28 -6.73
N ALA A 47 -11.15 -20.84 -7.02
CA ALA A 47 -11.77 -21.90 -6.21
C ALA A 47 -10.97 -23.22 -6.19
N GLY A 48 -10.04 -23.42 -7.13
CA GLY A 48 -9.18 -24.60 -7.18
C GLY A 48 -8.03 -24.60 -6.17
N GLY A 49 -7.79 -23.49 -5.48
CA GLY A 49 -6.63 -23.31 -4.60
C GLY A 49 -5.32 -23.23 -5.39
N GLY A 50 -4.60 -22.12 -5.30
CA GLY A 50 -3.34 -21.95 -6.03
C GLY A 50 -2.27 -22.92 -5.52
N ALA A 51 -1.74 -23.79 -6.39
CA ALA A 51 -0.46 -24.43 -6.14
C ALA A 51 0.56 -23.31 -5.90
N GLY A 52 1.05 -23.22 -4.66
CA GLY A 52 1.82 -22.07 -4.19
C GLY A 52 3.06 -21.84 -5.03
N ALA A 53 3.07 -20.73 -5.77
CA ALA A 53 4.29 -20.01 -6.08
C ALA A 53 4.50 -19.01 -4.94
N GLY A 54 4.98 -19.53 -3.80
CA GLY A 54 5.66 -18.66 -2.85
C GLY A 54 6.99 -18.29 -3.48
N GLU A 55 7.19 -17.02 -3.82
CA GLU A 55 8.51 -16.41 -3.75
C GLU A 55 8.45 -14.87 -3.64
N ALA A 56 9.12 -14.39 -2.58
CA ALA A 56 9.60 -13.04 -2.27
C ALA A 56 8.65 -11.82 -2.42
N ALA A 57 7.97 -11.46 -1.32
CA ALA A 57 7.82 -10.05 -0.97
C ALA A 57 9.06 -9.64 -0.16
N GLY A 58 9.94 -8.86 -0.79
CA GLY A 58 11.22 -8.41 -0.24
C GLY A 58 11.07 -7.72 1.12
N GLY A 59 12.05 -7.97 1.99
CA GLY A 59 12.04 -7.52 3.37
C GLY A 59 12.10 -6.00 3.52
N GLU A 60 11.36 -5.49 4.49
CA GLU A 60 11.68 -4.22 5.12
C GLU A 60 13.06 -4.32 5.79
N ALA A 61 14.08 -3.83 5.09
CA ALA A 61 15.31 -3.38 5.71
C ALA A 61 14.98 -2.17 6.60
N GLY A 62 15.30 -2.28 7.88
CA GLY A 62 15.06 -1.23 8.86
C GLY A 62 15.89 0.04 8.61
N ALA A 63 15.30 1.17 8.96
CA ALA A 63 15.93 2.43 9.32
C ALA A 63 14.89 3.22 10.16
N GLY A 64 15.13 3.73 11.35
CA GLY A 64 16.30 3.70 12.21
C GLY A 64 15.84 3.91 13.66
N ALA A 65 16.72 3.55 14.59
CA ALA A 65 16.59 3.96 15.98
C ALA A 65 17.09 5.40 16.11
N GLU A 66 16.28 6.28 16.69
CA GLU A 66 16.75 7.50 17.33
C GLU A 66 16.20 7.55 18.76
N ALA A 67 17.05 7.06 19.68
CA ALA A 67 17.00 7.48 21.06
C ALA A 67 17.66 8.87 21.15
N GLY A 68 16.97 9.86 21.73
CA GLY A 68 17.66 11.01 22.32
C GLY A 68 16.92 12.34 22.35
N ALA A 69 16.38 12.65 23.53
CA ALA A 69 16.39 13.94 24.22
C ALA A 69 15.42 15.07 23.79
N GLY A 70 14.62 15.50 24.78
CA GLY A 70 13.88 16.76 24.77
C GLY A 70 12.72 16.78 25.77
N ALA A 71 13.00 16.60 27.07
CA ALA A 71 12.02 16.87 28.12
C ALA A 71 11.93 18.39 28.32
N GLU A 72 10.80 18.99 27.95
CA GLU A 72 10.52 20.41 28.14
C GLU A 72 9.67 20.64 29.41
N ALA A 73 10.06 21.70 30.13
CA ALA A 73 9.25 22.57 30.98
C ALA A 73 8.97 22.20 32.46
N GLY A 74 9.88 22.68 33.32
CA GLY A 74 9.60 23.24 34.66
C GLY A 74 10.82 24.08 35.03
N GLY A 75 10.81 25.40 34.92
CA GLY A 75 10.12 26.31 35.84
C GLY A 75 11.05 26.60 37.03
N GLU A 76 11.69 27.77 37.05
CA GLU A 76 11.77 28.73 38.17
C GLU A 76 12.94 29.73 38.00
N ALA A 77 12.70 30.94 38.48
CA ALA A 77 13.44 32.17 38.26
C ALA A 77 14.62 32.36 39.23
N GLY A 78 15.52 33.29 38.88
CA GLY A 78 15.98 34.27 39.88
C GLY A 78 17.50 34.43 40.08
N ALA A 79 17.88 35.72 40.05
CA ALA A 79 19.07 36.39 40.59
C ALA A 79 20.37 36.36 39.79
#